data_AF-A0A545UCX3-F1
#
_entry.id   AF-A0A545UCX3-F1
#
_cell.length_a   1.000
_cell.length_b   1.000
_cell.length_c   1.000
_cell.angle_alpha   90.00
_cell.angle_beta   90.00
_cell.angle_gamma   90.00
#
_symmetry.space_group_name_H-M   'P 1'
#
loop_
_entity.id
_entity.type
_entity.pdbx_description
1 polymer ?
#
loop_
_entity_poly.entity_id
_entity_poly.type
_entity_poly.pdbx_seq_one_letter_code
_entity_poly.pdbx_strand_id
1 'polypeptide(L)'
;MFLKKILLVTSFSLFTISNVAVADSRSSAGDNLSGAEQKITSADGELKFSGYLNLTCASPETCGTYSSGWHKAKVYSKFTPGIPPSLEMRIYWKKNVPAGIAAGRHVAKAIGDGCPDGSNMTATWLLDSNGTPIYAVSKDCNGLRHEFNVSQLP
;
A
#
# COMPACT_ATOMS: atom_id res chain seq x y z
N MET A 1 51.47 -31.19 -1.25
CA MET A 1 50.21 -31.11 -0.49
C MET A 1 50.19 -29.75 0.19
N PHE A 2 49.39 -28.81 -0.33
CA PHE A 2 49.52 -27.38 -0.08
C PHE A 2 48.80 -26.91 1.21
N LEU A 3 49.54 -26.08 1.95
CA LEU A 3 49.19 -24.98 2.87
C LEU A 3 47.87 -24.96 3.66
N LYS A 4 48.07 -24.84 4.99
CA LYS A 4 47.20 -24.25 6.01
C LYS A 4 46.49 -22.97 5.55
N LYS A 5 45.21 -22.84 5.90
CA LYS A 5 44.55 -21.55 6.19
C LYS A 5 43.79 -21.65 7.51
N ILE A 6 44.15 -20.75 8.42
CA ILE A 6 43.47 -20.38 9.66
C ILE A 6 42.63 -19.13 9.33
N LEU A 7 41.37 -19.09 9.76
CA LEU A 7 40.56 -17.86 9.95
C LEU A 7 39.45 -18.22 10.96
N LEU A 8 39.64 -17.95 12.26
CA LEU A 8 39.19 -16.79 13.04
C LEU A 8 37.69 -16.40 12.90
N VAL A 9 36.94 -16.72 13.96
CA VAL A 9 36.07 -15.85 14.80
C VAL A 9 34.94 -15.07 14.11
N THR A 10 33.69 -15.32 14.52
CA THR A 10 32.90 -14.39 15.37
C THR A 10 31.53 -15.00 15.68
N SER A 11 31.29 -15.32 16.94
CA SER A 11 29.94 -15.39 17.52
C SER A 11 29.25 -14.05 17.33
N PHE A 12 28.10 -14.03 16.65
CA PHE A 12 27.18 -12.90 16.75
C PHE A 12 26.05 -13.28 17.70
N SER A 13 26.21 -12.80 18.94
CA SER A 13 25.14 -12.64 19.90
C SER A 13 23.97 -11.91 19.24
N LEU A 14 22.79 -12.54 19.24
CA LEU A 14 21.53 -11.85 19.10
C LEU A 14 21.37 -10.93 20.32
N PHE A 15 21.70 -9.66 20.13
CA PHE A 15 21.42 -8.62 21.12
C PHE A 15 19.91 -8.44 21.24
N THR A 16 19.39 -8.82 22.41
CA THR A 16 18.24 -8.19 23.04
C THR A 16 18.57 -6.73 23.36
N ILE A 17 17.68 -5.81 23.00
CA ILE A 17 17.57 -4.52 23.68
C ILE A 17 16.17 -4.44 24.28
N SER A 18 16.18 -4.29 25.60
CA SER A 18 15.02 -4.16 26.47
C SER A 18 14.29 -2.83 26.32
N ASN A 19 13.03 -2.90 26.69
CA ASN A 19 12.03 -1.84 26.86
C ASN A 19 12.55 -0.49 27.39
N VAL A 20 12.00 0.59 26.83
CA VAL A 20 11.68 1.82 27.56
C VAL A 20 10.17 2.07 27.41
N ALA A 21 9.46 1.93 28.53
CA ALA A 21 8.07 2.38 28.73
C ALA A 21 8.01 3.92 28.69
N VAL A 22 6.91 4.64 28.44
CA VAL A 22 5.60 4.63 29.09
C VAL A 22 4.67 5.50 28.25
N ALA A 23 3.47 5.01 27.92
CA ALA A 23 2.23 5.80 27.96
C ALA A 23 1.06 4.80 28.00
N ASP A 24 0.53 4.67 29.20
CA ASP A 24 -0.64 3.89 29.56
C ASP A 24 -1.89 4.46 28.87
N SER A 25 -2.63 3.61 28.17
CA SER A 25 -4.08 3.74 28.04
C SER A 25 -4.65 2.35 27.80
N ARG A 26 -5.13 1.73 28.88
CA ARG A 26 -5.96 0.53 28.86
C ARG A 26 -7.11 0.66 27.84
N SER A 27 -7.17 -0.27 26.89
CA SER A 27 -8.44 -0.85 26.44
C SER A 27 -8.23 -2.30 26.05
N SER A 28 -9.15 -3.11 26.53
CA SER A 28 -9.15 -4.55 26.74
C SER A 28 -9.29 -5.42 25.47
N ALA A 29 -8.59 -6.55 25.49
CA ALA A 29 -8.91 -7.88 24.95
C ALA A 29 -9.66 -8.01 23.60
N GLY A 30 -9.04 -8.74 22.65
CA GLY A 30 -9.76 -9.43 21.56
C GLY A 30 -8.99 -9.51 20.23
N ASP A 31 -8.52 -10.72 19.92
CA ASP A 31 -8.15 -11.33 18.61
C ASP A 31 -7.80 -10.50 17.35
N ASN A 32 -6.61 -10.83 16.83
CA ASN A 32 -6.21 -11.14 15.44
C ASN A 32 -6.93 -10.47 14.24
N LEU A 33 -6.09 -9.92 13.34
CA LEU A 33 -6.35 -9.24 12.04
C LEU A 33 -6.74 -7.75 12.12
N SER A 34 -5.80 -6.89 12.50
CA SER A 34 -5.87 -5.49 12.07
C SER A 34 -4.56 -5.05 11.42
N GLY A 35 -4.55 -5.01 10.09
CA GLY A 35 -3.71 -4.05 9.40
C GLY A 35 -4.16 -2.67 9.87
N ALA A 36 -3.23 -1.87 10.40
CA ALA A 36 -3.52 -0.55 10.94
C ALA A 36 -4.44 0.23 10.00
N GLU A 37 -5.61 0.64 10.49
CA GLU A 37 -6.56 1.42 9.70
C GLU A 37 -5.90 2.76 9.34
N GLN A 38 -5.59 2.96 8.05
CA GLN A 38 -4.99 4.20 7.59
C GLN A 38 -5.90 5.39 7.93
N LYS A 39 -5.34 6.36 8.65
CA LYS A 39 -6.05 7.55 9.12
C LYS A 39 -6.42 8.45 7.94
N ILE A 40 -7.73 8.66 7.77
CA ILE A 40 -8.33 9.57 6.79
C ILE A 40 -7.90 11.00 7.11
N THR A 41 -7.75 11.84 6.08
CA THR A 41 -7.26 13.21 6.14
C THR A 41 -8.36 14.23 5.85
N SER A 42 -8.16 15.52 6.19
CA SER A 42 -9.09 16.59 5.83
C SER A 42 -9.21 16.86 4.32
N ALA A 43 -8.30 16.29 3.52
CA ALA A 43 -8.34 16.34 2.07
C ALA A 43 -9.19 15.20 1.46
N ASP A 44 -9.69 14.28 2.28
CA ASP A 44 -10.66 13.27 1.85
C ASP A 44 -12.06 13.86 1.96
N GLY A 45 -12.80 13.81 0.86
CA GLY A 45 -14.19 14.20 0.77
C GLY A 45 -15.11 13.02 1.02
N GLU A 46 -16.01 12.78 0.08
CA GLU A 46 -17.04 11.76 0.18
C GLU A 46 -16.47 10.37 -0.08
N LEU A 47 -16.85 9.38 0.73
CA LEU A 47 -16.54 7.98 0.49
C LEU A 47 -17.28 7.49 -0.76
N LYS A 48 -16.54 6.97 -1.74
CA LYS A 48 -17.07 6.43 -3.00
C LYS A 48 -17.07 4.91 -3.04
N PHE A 49 -16.07 4.29 -2.43
CA PHE A 49 -15.95 2.84 -2.35
C PHE A 49 -15.38 2.40 -1.00
N SER A 50 -15.93 1.33 -0.43
CA SER A 50 -15.33 0.61 0.69
C SER A 50 -15.62 -0.87 0.53
N GLY A 51 -14.58 -1.68 0.33
CA GLY A 51 -14.72 -3.11 0.10
C GLY A 51 -13.38 -3.83 0.16
N TYR A 52 -13.38 -5.14 -0.03
CA TYR A 52 -12.15 -5.93 -0.12
C TYR A 52 -11.76 -6.14 -1.57
N LEU A 53 -10.49 -5.88 -1.88
CA LEU A 53 -9.91 -6.04 -3.20
C LEU A 53 -8.83 -7.12 -3.19
N ASN A 54 -8.77 -7.88 -4.28
CA ASN A 54 -7.65 -8.76 -4.59
C ASN A 54 -7.05 -8.37 -5.94
N LEU A 55 -5.73 -8.20 -5.97
CA LEU A 55 -4.97 -7.88 -7.18
C LEU A 55 -4.32 -9.15 -7.69
N THR A 56 -4.59 -9.48 -8.95
CA THR A 56 -3.94 -10.58 -9.65
C THR A 56 -3.11 -10.02 -10.79
N CYS A 57 -1.92 -10.58 -10.98
CA CYS A 57 -1.03 -10.18 -12.06
C CYS A 57 -1.74 -10.30 -13.42
N ALA A 58 -1.82 -9.20 -14.16
CA ALA A 58 -2.39 -9.17 -15.51
C ALA A 58 -1.35 -9.54 -16.58
N SER A 59 -0.06 -9.29 -16.30
CA SER A 59 1.06 -9.52 -17.22
C SER A 59 2.09 -10.45 -16.58
N PRO A 60 1.97 -11.78 -16.78
CA PRO A 60 2.84 -12.78 -16.15
C PRO A 60 4.34 -12.55 -16.37
N GLU A 61 4.71 -11.91 -17.47
CA GLU A 61 6.10 -11.54 -17.80
C GLU A 61 6.72 -10.55 -16.78
N THR A 62 5.89 -9.75 -16.11
CA THR A 62 6.34 -8.71 -15.17
C THR A 62 6.19 -9.14 -13.71
N CYS A 63 5.09 -9.83 -13.37
CA CYS A 63 4.74 -10.16 -11.98
C CYS A 63 4.40 -11.65 -11.74
N GLY A 64 4.64 -12.53 -12.73
CA GLY A 64 4.44 -13.98 -12.59
C GLY A 64 3.01 -14.36 -12.20
N THR A 65 2.88 -15.23 -11.20
CA THR A 65 1.59 -15.70 -10.66
C THR A 65 1.13 -14.92 -9.41
N TYR A 66 1.62 -13.68 -9.24
CA TYR A 66 1.33 -12.89 -8.04
C TYR A 66 -0.17 -12.69 -7.81
N SER A 67 -0.58 -12.86 -6.55
CA SER A 67 -1.90 -12.52 -6.01
C SER A 67 -1.71 -11.83 -4.67
N SER A 68 -2.40 -10.71 -4.44
CA SER A 68 -2.24 -9.95 -3.19
C SER A 68 -2.95 -10.58 -1.99
N GLY A 69 -3.92 -11.47 -2.24
CA GLY A 69 -4.97 -11.81 -1.29
C GLY A 69 -5.98 -10.67 -1.12
N TRP A 70 -7.03 -10.90 -0.32
CA TRP A 70 -8.08 -9.92 -0.07
C TRP A 70 -7.65 -8.89 0.98
N HIS A 71 -7.69 -7.60 0.62
CA HIS A 71 -7.39 -6.48 1.52
C HIS A 71 -8.44 -5.39 1.41
N LYS A 72 -8.80 -4.80 2.55
CA LYS A 72 -9.76 -3.69 2.59
C LYS A 72 -9.18 -2.48 1.85
N ALA A 73 -10.00 -1.87 1.01
CA ALA A 73 -9.71 -0.62 0.32
C ALA A 73 -10.79 0.41 0.64
N LYS A 74 -10.40 1.68 0.61
CA LYS A 74 -11.34 2.80 0.64
C LYS A 74 -10.96 3.80 -0.45
N VAL A 75 -11.94 4.24 -1.24
CA VAL A 75 -11.77 5.31 -2.22
C VAL A 75 -12.63 6.49 -1.78
N TYR A 76 -12.01 7.65 -1.71
CA TYR A 76 -12.65 8.92 -1.42
C TYR A 76 -12.53 9.83 -2.62
N SER A 77 -13.55 10.67 -2.80
CA SER A 77 -13.41 11.86 -3.61
C SER A 77 -12.45 12.83 -2.90
N LYS A 78 -11.68 13.65 -3.62
CA LYS A 78 -10.78 14.63 -3.00
C LYS A 78 -11.58 15.86 -2.62
N PHE A 79 -11.44 16.31 -1.38
CA PHE A 79 -11.92 17.62 -0.98
C PHE A 79 -10.88 18.68 -1.30
N THR A 80 -11.26 19.69 -2.07
CA THR A 80 -10.43 20.89 -2.28
C THR A 80 -11.38 22.10 -2.34
N PRO A 81 -11.20 23.11 -1.48
CA PRO A 81 -12.07 24.28 -1.47
C PRO A 81 -12.16 24.92 -2.86
N GLY A 82 -13.38 25.19 -3.32
CA GLY A 82 -13.64 25.76 -4.65
C GLY A 82 -13.58 24.77 -5.83
N ILE A 83 -13.20 23.51 -5.59
CA ILE A 83 -13.21 22.44 -6.61
C ILE A 83 -14.29 21.41 -6.23
N PRO A 84 -15.20 21.04 -7.16
CA PRO A 84 -16.17 20.00 -6.90
C PRO A 84 -15.49 18.68 -6.49
N PRO A 85 -15.95 18.03 -5.41
CA PRO A 85 -15.26 16.88 -4.83
C PRO A 85 -15.16 15.70 -5.79
N SER A 86 -16.06 15.60 -6.78
CA SER A 86 -16.12 14.50 -7.74
C SER A 86 -15.04 14.50 -8.82
N LEU A 87 -14.12 15.48 -8.85
CA LEU A 87 -13.15 15.62 -9.94
C LEU A 87 -11.84 14.88 -9.73
N GLU A 88 -11.51 14.49 -8.51
CA GLU A 88 -10.27 13.79 -8.18
C GLU A 88 -10.54 12.69 -7.14
N MET A 89 -9.81 11.59 -7.22
CA MET A 89 -10.00 10.44 -6.35
C MET A 89 -8.73 10.10 -5.56
N ARG A 90 -8.95 9.58 -4.34
CA ARG A 90 -7.93 9.23 -3.36
C ARG A 90 -8.19 7.80 -2.91
N ILE A 91 -7.19 6.94 -2.99
CA ILE A 91 -7.33 5.53 -2.61
C ILE A 91 -6.38 5.15 -1.48
N TYR A 92 -6.92 4.40 -0.53
CA TYR A 92 -6.23 3.75 0.56
C TYR A 92 -6.35 2.23 0.36
N TRP A 93 -5.23 1.53 0.29
CA TRP A 93 -5.21 0.08 0.12
C TRP A 93 -3.88 -0.51 0.61
N LYS A 94 -3.94 -1.43 1.58
CA LYS A 94 -2.75 -1.95 2.30
C LYS A 94 -1.91 -0.79 2.87
N LYS A 95 -0.72 -0.58 2.31
CA LYS A 95 0.19 0.50 2.68
C LYS A 95 0.17 1.67 1.69
N ASN A 96 -0.61 1.56 0.61
CA ASN A 96 -0.76 2.64 -0.35
C ASN A 96 -1.51 3.80 0.31
N VAL A 97 -0.96 5.00 0.22
CA VAL A 97 -1.61 6.25 0.63
C VAL A 97 -1.80 7.15 -0.61
N PRO A 98 -2.81 8.04 -0.64
CA PRO A 98 -3.00 8.95 -1.76
C PRO A 98 -1.77 9.83 -2.00
N ALA A 99 -1.32 9.91 -3.26
CA ALA A 99 -0.13 10.70 -3.65
C ALA A 99 -0.39 12.22 -3.67
N GLY A 100 -1.64 12.65 -3.54
CA GLY A 100 -2.03 14.07 -3.66
C GLY A 100 -1.94 14.65 -5.08
N ILE A 101 -1.63 13.82 -6.08
CA ILE A 101 -1.49 14.22 -7.48
C ILE A 101 -2.87 14.23 -8.15
N ALA A 102 -3.23 15.35 -8.78
CA ALA A 102 -4.43 15.46 -9.59
C ALA A 102 -4.36 14.51 -10.81
N ALA A 103 -5.35 13.63 -10.95
CA ALA A 103 -5.39 12.62 -12.01
C ALA A 103 -6.78 12.45 -12.65
N GLY A 104 -7.78 13.21 -12.22
CA GLY A 104 -9.15 13.15 -12.73
C GLY A 104 -10.06 12.21 -11.94
N ARG A 105 -11.32 12.15 -12.35
CA ARG A 105 -12.42 11.48 -11.63
C ARG A 105 -12.31 9.95 -11.59
N HIS A 106 -11.60 9.36 -12.56
CA HIS A 106 -11.52 7.91 -12.75
C HIS A 106 -10.12 7.36 -12.51
N VAL A 107 -9.24 8.17 -11.90
CA VAL A 107 -7.85 7.79 -11.64
C VAL A 107 -7.45 8.24 -10.25
N ALA A 108 -6.90 7.32 -9.46
CA ALA A 108 -6.30 7.64 -8.17
C ALA A 108 -4.81 7.26 -8.18
N LYS A 109 -3.95 8.22 -7.85
CA LYS A 109 -2.50 7.98 -7.69
C LYS A 109 -2.18 7.76 -6.21
N ALA A 110 -1.34 6.77 -5.93
CA ALA A 110 -0.94 6.40 -4.60
C ALA A 110 0.57 6.14 -4.48
N ILE A 111 1.08 6.35 -3.28
CA ILE A 111 2.46 6.07 -2.86
C ILE A 111 2.41 4.81 -2.00
N GLY A 112 3.25 3.83 -2.33
CA GLY A 112 3.37 2.57 -1.61
C GLY A 112 4.59 2.54 -0.69
N ASP A 113 5.15 1.34 -0.53
CA ASP A 113 6.33 1.10 0.32
C ASP A 113 7.55 1.93 -0.12
N GLY A 114 8.40 2.27 0.86
CA GLY A 114 9.68 2.94 0.63
C GLY A 114 10.71 2.00 -0.01
N CYS A 115 11.57 2.59 -0.83
CA CYS A 115 12.64 1.92 -1.55
C CYS A 115 14.01 2.15 -0.87
N PRO A 116 15.00 1.26 -1.05
CA PRO A 116 16.32 1.39 -0.43
C PRO A 116 17.08 2.68 -0.80
N ASP A 117 16.76 3.28 -1.94
CA ASP A 117 17.32 4.54 -2.42
C ASP A 117 16.64 5.79 -1.83
N GLY A 118 15.67 5.61 -0.93
CA GLY A 118 14.89 6.68 -0.33
C GLY A 118 13.69 7.14 -1.16
N SER A 119 13.45 6.55 -2.34
CA SER A 119 12.23 6.77 -3.12
C SER A 119 11.06 5.91 -2.59
N ASN A 120 9.94 5.91 -3.29
CA ASN A 120 8.80 5.06 -2.98
C ASN A 120 8.28 4.35 -4.22
N MET A 121 7.75 3.14 -4.03
CA MET A 121 6.88 2.51 -5.01
C MET A 121 5.67 3.40 -5.27
N THR A 122 5.14 3.36 -6.47
CA THR A 122 3.93 4.13 -6.83
C THR A 122 2.87 3.22 -7.43
N ALA A 123 1.61 3.64 -7.31
CA ALA A 123 0.48 2.95 -7.93
C ALA A 123 -0.46 3.95 -8.59
N THR A 124 -1.01 3.55 -9.73
CA THR A 124 -2.11 4.23 -10.42
C THR A 124 -3.28 3.28 -10.48
N TRP A 125 -4.42 3.70 -9.97
CA TRP A 125 -5.66 2.93 -9.93
C TRP A 125 -6.65 3.51 -10.92
N LEU A 126 -7.20 2.66 -11.78
CA LEU A 126 -8.31 3.01 -12.64
C LEU A 126 -9.62 2.64 -11.93
N LEU A 127 -10.57 3.58 -11.99
CA LEU A 127 -11.84 3.50 -11.30
C LEU A 127 -12.99 3.57 -12.30
N ASP A 128 -14.09 2.91 -12.02
CA ASP A 128 -15.33 3.06 -12.78
C ASP A 128 -16.04 4.40 -12.52
N SER A 129 -17.26 4.56 -13.03
CA SER A 129 -18.07 5.79 -12.85
C SER A 129 -18.49 6.05 -11.40
N ASN A 130 -18.51 5.02 -10.56
CA ASN A 130 -18.90 5.05 -9.16
C ASN A 130 -17.69 5.23 -8.22
N GLY A 131 -16.46 5.20 -8.74
CA GLY A 131 -15.24 5.26 -7.94
C GLY A 131 -14.77 3.89 -7.46
N THR A 132 -15.28 2.81 -8.06
CA THR A 132 -14.89 1.44 -7.77
C THR A 132 -13.59 1.09 -8.48
N PRO A 133 -12.57 0.56 -7.80
CA PRO A 133 -11.34 0.10 -8.45
C PRO A 133 -11.57 -1.09 -9.38
N ILE A 134 -11.11 -0.95 -10.63
CA ILE A 134 -11.25 -2.00 -11.67
C ILE A 134 -9.90 -2.50 -12.18
N TYR A 135 -8.84 -1.70 -12.05
CA TYR A 135 -7.52 -2.04 -12.53
C TYR A 135 -6.45 -1.25 -11.78
N ALA A 136 -5.25 -1.83 -11.64
CA ALA A 136 -4.14 -1.16 -10.99
C ALA A 136 -2.84 -1.36 -11.76
N VAL A 137 -2.01 -0.32 -11.75
CA VAL A 137 -0.65 -0.32 -12.28
C VAL A 137 0.27 0.09 -11.15
N SER A 138 1.26 -0.73 -10.80
CA SER A 138 2.32 -0.32 -9.88
C SER A 138 3.63 -0.08 -10.60
N LYS A 139 4.48 0.74 -9.99
CA LYS A 139 5.89 0.89 -10.35
C LYS A 139 6.72 0.54 -9.13
N ASP A 140 7.59 -0.46 -9.26
CA ASP A 140 8.45 -0.91 -8.17
C ASP A 140 9.70 -0.04 -7.99
N CYS A 141 10.55 -0.41 -7.03
CA CYS A 141 11.77 0.31 -6.71
C CYS A 141 12.83 0.30 -7.83
N ASN A 142 12.75 -0.65 -8.77
CA ASN A 142 13.61 -0.68 -9.95
C ASN A 142 12.99 0.11 -11.12
N GLY A 143 11.82 0.70 -10.90
CA GLY A 143 11.07 1.42 -11.90
C GLY A 143 10.33 0.52 -12.89
N LEU A 144 10.26 -0.79 -12.65
CA LEU A 144 9.51 -1.71 -13.48
C LEU A 144 8.01 -1.55 -13.21
N ARG A 145 7.25 -1.57 -14.29
CA ARG A 145 5.80 -1.44 -14.27
C ARG A 145 5.16 -2.82 -14.18
N HIS A 146 4.21 -2.97 -13.26
CA HIS A 146 3.44 -4.17 -13.05
C HIS A 146 1.95 -3.86 -13.18
N GLU A 147 1.24 -4.74 -13.87
CA GLU A 147 -0.16 -4.56 -14.24
C GLU A 147 -1.04 -5.58 -13.52
N PHE A 148 -2.16 -5.13 -12.95
CA PHE A 148 -3.02 -5.96 -12.11
C PHE A 148 -4.50 -5.81 -12.45
N ASN A 149 -5.16 -6.95 -12.59
CA ASN A 149 -6.61 -7.04 -12.57
C ASN A 149 -7.09 -6.92 -11.12
N VAL A 150 -8.20 -6.20 -10.90
CA VAL A 150 -8.78 -6.01 -9.57
C VAL A 150 -10.07 -6.81 -9.47
N SER A 151 -10.10 -7.75 -8.53
CA SER A 151 -11.31 -8.47 -8.12
C SER A 151 -11.87 -7.88 -6.83
N GLN A 152 -13.19 -7.95 -6.67
CA GLN A 152 -13.91 -7.48 -5.49
C GLN A 152 -14.64 -8.64 -4.82
N LEU A 153 -14.73 -8.62 -3.49
CA LEU A 153 -15.66 -9.52 -2.80
C LEU A 153 -17.10 -9.01 -3.01
N PRO A 154 -18.07 -9.92 -3.23
CA PRO A 154 -19.49 -9.59 -3.28
C PRO A 154 -20.01 -8.94 -1.99
#